data_AF-A0A4R1BFK8-F1
#
_entry.id   AF-A0A4R1BFK8-F1
#
_cell.length_a   1.000
_cell.length_b   1.000
_cell.length_c   1.000
_cell.angle_alpha   90.00
_cell.angle_beta   90.00
_cell.angle_gamma   90.00
#
_symmetry.space_group_name_H-M   'P 1'
#
loop_
_entity.id
_entity.type
_entity.pdbx_description
1 polymer ?
#
loop_
_entity_poly.entity_id
_entity_poly.type
_entity_poly.pdbx_seq_one_letter_code
_entity_poly.pdbx_strand_id
1 'polypeptide(L)'
;MRDMETLIDILTEILRLIPLILAYYIPALLAFIIWRERSPNYRMKAGLILAVGFGFIIFVKLLFQPGTQLAALALVSSVQIAAAMLFAYLTVYRLAD
;
A
#
# COMPACT_ATOMS: atom_id res chain seq x y z
N MET A 1 6.03 3.41 35.46
CA MET A 1 5.72 2.06 34.94
C MET A 1 4.66 2.11 33.84
N ARG A 2 3.49 2.74 34.06
CA ARG A 2 2.45 2.95 33.01
C ARG A 2 2.96 3.63 31.73
N ASP A 3 3.87 4.59 31.83
CA ASP A 3 4.35 5.33 30.65
C ASP A 3 5.22 4.48 29.71
N MET A 4 5.97 3.51 30.24
CA MET A 4 6.79 2.59 29.43
C MET A 4 5.92 1.55 28.72
N GLU A 5 4.91 1.00 29.41
CA GLU A 5 3.95 0.07 28.78
C GLU A 5 3.18 0.78 27.65
N THR A 6 2.74 2.01 27.88
CA THR A 6 2.05 2.82 26.85
C THR A 6 2.95 3.10 25.64
N LEU A 7 4.23 3.41 25.88
CA LEU A 7 5.21 3.62 24.80
C LEU A 7 5.47 2.36 23.98
N ILE A 8 5.56 1.20 24.64
CA ILE A 8 5.78 -0.09 23.97
C ILE A 8 4.54 -0.48 23.15
N ASP A 9 3.34 -0.27 23.66
CA ASP A 9 2.10 -0.54 22.93
C ASP A 9 1.98 0.33 21.67
N ILE A 10 2.26 1.64 21.79
CA ILE A 10 2.28 2.55 20.64
C ILE A 10 3.33 2.11 19.61
N LEU A 11 4.55 1.80 20.05
CA LEU A 11 5.61 1.38 19.15
C LEU A 11 5.27 0.07 18.44
N THR A 12 4.68 -0.88 19.17
CA THR A 12 4.25 -2.17 18.63
C THR A 12 3.15 -2.00 17.60
N GLU A 13 2.17 -1.12 17.86
CA GLU A 13 1.10 -0.82 16.90
C GLU A 13 1.66 -0.14 15.65
N ILE A 14 2.60 0.80 15.79
CA ILE A 14 3.28 1.43 14.64
C ILE A 14 4.05 0.37 13.83
N LEU A 15 4.82 -0.50 14.48
CA LEU A 15 5.57 -1.58 13.81
C LEU A 15 4.64 -2.52 13.05
N ARG A 16 3.45 -2.79 13.59
CA ARG A 16 2.42 -3.61 12.94
C ARG A 16 1.84 -2.96 11.68
N LEU A 17 1.86 -1.63 11.59
CA LEU A 17 1.41 -0.92 10.39
C LEU A 17 2.43 -0.97 9.24
N ILE A 18 3.73 -1.18 9.53
CA ILE A 18 4.79 -1.16 8.52
C ILE A 18 4.56 -2.23 7.43
N PRO A 19 4.35 -3.52 7.74
CA PRO A 19 4.08 -4.54 6.72
C PRO A 19 2.85 -4.20 5.88
N LEU A 20 1.85 -3.59 6.52
CA LEU A 20 0.59 -3.24 5.89
C LEU A 20 0.77 -2.09 4.88
N ILE A 21 1.55 -1.06 5.23
CA ILE A 21 1.92 0.02 4.31
C ILE A 21 2.79 -0.51 3.17
N LEU A 22 3.79 -1.35 3.48
CA LEU A 22 4.68 -1.96 2.50
C LEU A 22 3.92 -2.80 1.48
N ALA A 23 2.88 -3.52 1.90
CA ALA A 23 2.04 -4.31 1.00
C ALA A 23 1.43 -3.47 -0.12
N TYR A 24 1.00 -2.24 0.17
CA TYR A 24 0.50 -1.31 -0.85
C TYR A 24 1.62 -0.58 -1.60
N TYR A 25 2.71 -0.25 -0.90
CA TYR A 25 3.83 0.48 -1.49
C TYR A 25 4.55 -0.31 -2.59
N ILE A 26 4.76 -1.63 -2.40
CA ILE A 26 5.52 -2.45 -3.36
C ILE A 26 4.87 -2.49 -4.75
N PRO A 27 3.57 -2.82 -4.91
CA PRO A 27 2.91 -2.77 -6.21
C PRO A 27 2.91 -1.37 -6.83
N ALA A 28 2.73 -0.33 -6.01
CA ALA A 28 2.78 1.06 -6.48
C ALA A 28 4.17 1.39 -7.05
N LEU A 29 5.24 1.04 -6.32
CA LEU A 29 6.62 1.25 -6.74
C LEU A 29 6.92 0.55 -8.07
N LEU A 30 6.58 -0.73 -8.18
CA LEU A 30 6.79 -1.51 -9.41
C LEU A 30 6.04 -0.90 -10.60
N ALA A 31 4.79 -0.48 -10.40
CA ALA A 31 4.00 0.16 -11.46
C ALA A 31 4.65 1.48 -11.93
N PHE A 32 5.14 2.30 -11.01
CA PHE A 32 5.81 3.56 -11.36
C PHE A 32 7.18 3.35 -12.01
N ILE A 33 7.95 2.34 -11.59
CA ILE A 33 9.20 1.94 -12.27
C ILE A 33 8.91 1.55 -13.72
N ILE A 34 7.93 0.68 -13.96
CA ILE A 34 7.52 0.27 -15.31
C ILE A 34 7.08 1.49 -16.14
N TRP A 35 6.35 2.42 -15.53
CA TRP A 35 5.96 3.68 -16.19
C TRP A 35 7.15 4.56 -16.53
N ARG A 36 8.17 4.63 -15.67
CA ARG A 36 9.40 5.40 -15.90
C ARG A 36 10.25 4.80 -17.03
N GLU A 37 10.38 3.48 -17.08
CA GLU A 37 11.17 2.79 -18.12
C GLU A 37 10.60 2.94 -19.53
N ARG A 38 9.30 3.24 -19.67
CA ARG A 38 8.61 3.43 -20.97
C ARG A 38 8.81 2.25 -21.96
N SER A 39 9.02 1.04 -21.44
CA SER A 39 9.17 -0.18 -22.22
C SER A 39 7.90 -0.52 -23.04
N PRO A 40 7.98 -1.39 -24.07
CA PRO A 40 6.80 -1.79 -24.83
C PRO A 40 5.67 -2.28 -23.92
N ASN A 41 4.45 -1.79 -24.15
CA ASN A 41 3.25 -2.05 -23.35
C ASN A 41 3.34 -1.62 -21.87
N TYR A 42 4.20 -0.67 -21.51
CA TYR A 42 4.38 -0.21 -20.12
C TYR A 42 3.06 0.17 -19.43
N ARG A 43 2.13 0.82 -20.14
CA ARG A 43 0.83 1.22 -19.56
C ARG A 43 0.00 0.00 -19.12
N MET A 44 -0.06 -1.02 -19.97
CA MET A 44 -0.79 -2.24 -19.69
C MET A 44 -0.12 -3.04 -18.57
N LYS A 45 1.21 -3.19 -18.61
CA LYS A 45 1.98 -3.88 -17.57
C LYS A 45 1.83 -3.21 -16.20
N ALA A 46 1.97 -1.89 -16.13
CA ALA A 46 1.80 -1.14 -14.89
C ALA A 46 0.36 -1.23 -14.37
N GLY A 47 -0.63 -1.10 -15.25
CA GLY A 47 -2.04 -1.28 -14.89
C GLY A 47 -2.33 -2.67 -14.32
N LEU A 48 -1.77 -3.72 -14.93
CA LEU A 48 -1.88 -5.09 -14.44
C LEU A 48 -1.23 -5.26 -13.07
N ILE A 49 -0.05 -4.68 -12.84
CA ILE A 49 0.60 -4.73 -11.51
C ILE A 49 -0.27 -4.05 -10.45
N LEU A 50 -0.83 -2.88 -10.75
CA LEU A 50 -1.71 -2.18 -9.79
C LEU A 50 -2.97 -3.00 -9.52
N ALA A 51 -3.62 -3.53 -10.55
CA ALA A 51 -4.84 -4.32 -10.43
C ALA A 51 -4.61 -5.61 -9.63
N VAL A 52 -3.56 -6.37 -9.97
CA VAL A 52 -3.22 -7.62 -9.28
C VAL A 52 -2.75 -7.33 -7.86
N GLY A 53 -1.85 -6.36 -7.66
CA GLY A 53 -1.31 -6.03 -6.35
C GLY A 53 -2.38 -5.53 -5.38
N PHE A 54 -3.08 -4.45 -5.73
CA PHE A 54 -4.13 -3.90 -4.86
C PHE A 54 -5.34 -4.81 -4.76
N GLY A 55 -5.74 -5.43 -5.88
CA GLY A 55 -6.85 -6.37 -5.91
C GLY A 55 -6.60 -7.57 -4.99
N PHE A 56 -5.39 -8.14 -5.02
CA PHE A 56 -5.02 -9.23 -4.13
C PHE A 56 -5.06 -8.82 -2.65
N ILE A 57 -4.53 -7.65 -2.30
CA ILE A 57 -4.53 -7.18 -0.91
C ILE A 57 -5.97 -6.95 -0.42
N ILE A 58 -6.81 -6.31 -1.23
CA ILE A 58 -8.22 -6.09 -0.89
C ILE A 58 -8.94 -7.44 -0.74
N PHE A 59 -8.73 -8.37 -1.67
CA PHE A 59 -9.30 -9.70 -1.62
C PHE A 59 -8.94 -10.43 -0.32
N VAL A 60 -7.64 -10.43 0.06
CA VAL A 60 -7.20 -11.03 1.32
C VAL A 60 -7.88 -10.36 2.51
N LYS A 61 -7.93 -9.02 2.58
CA LYS A 61 -8.60 -8.33 3.69
C LYS A 61 -10.09 -8.67 3.77
N LEU A 62 -10.77 -8.82 2.63
CA LEU A 62 -12.19 -9.20 2.57
C LEU A 62 -12.44 -10.60 3.14
N LEU A 63 -11.51 -11.55 2.96
CA LEU A 63 -11.66 -12.90 3.52
C LEU A 63 -11.70 -12.95 5.05
N PHE A 64 -11.07 -11.97 5.71
CA PHE A 64 -10.96 -11.92 7.17
C PHE A 64 -11.85 -10.86 7.82
N GLN A 65 -12.63 -10.10 7.04
CA GLN A 65 -13.49 -9.06 7.57
C GLN A 65 -14.97 -9.45 7.62
N PRO A 66 -15.69 -9.09 8.69
CA PRO A 66 -17.14 -9.25 8.74
C PRO A 66 -17.82 -8.30 7.74
N GLY A 67 -18.91 -8.76 7.12
CA GLY A 67 -19.62 -8.01 6.06
C GLY A 67 -20.18 -6.64 6.47
N THR A 68 -20.29 -6.35 7.78
CA THR A 68 -20.71 -5.04 8.29
C THR A 68 -19.63 -3.95 8.17
N GLN A 69 -18.37 -4.32 7.89
CA GLN A 69 -17.23 -3.38 7.87
C GLN A 69 -16.71 -3.07 6.45
N LEU A 70 -17.40 -3.56 5.41
CA LEU A 70 -16.97 -3.41 4.00
C LEU A 70 -16.74 -1.95 3.60
N ALA A 71 -17.63 -1.04 4.01
CA ALA A 71 -17.50 0.38 3.71
C ALA A 71 -16.26 1.01 4.36
N ALA A 72 -15.97 0.65 5.62
CA ALA A 72 -14.78 1.12 6.33
C ALA A 72 -13.50 0.58 5.68
N LEU A 73 -13.48 -0.69 5.29
CA LEU A 73 -12.35 -1.28 4.58
C LEU A 73 -12.11 -0.65 3.22
N ALA A 74 -13.17 -0.34 2.47
CA ALA A 74 -13.06 0.34 1.18
C ALA A 74 -12.45 1.74 1.36
N LEU A 75 -12.94 2.50 2.34
CA LEU A 75 -12.41 3.84 2.65
C LEU A 75 -10.94 3.80 3.05
N VAL A 76 -10.59 2.95 4.04
CA VAL A 76 -9.21 2.82 4.54
C VAL A 76 -8.27 2.32 3.45
N SER A 77 -8.69 1.35 2.65
CA SER A 77 -7.87 0.82 1.55
C SER A 77 -7.64 1.88 0.47
N SER A 78 -8.64 2.71 0.17
CA SER A 78 -8.50 3.80 -0.80
C SER A 78 -7.46 4.83 -0.35
N VAL A 79 -7.48 5.21 0.93
CA VAL A 79 -6.48 6.11 1.53
C VAL A 79 -5.08 5.48 1.49
N GLN A 80 -4.95 4.19 1.83
CA GLN A 80 -3.67 3.49 1.80
C GLN A 80 -3.10 3.38 0.38
N ILE A 81 -3.95 3.12 -0.62
CA ILE A 81 -3.56 3.10 -2.04
C ILE A 81 -3.07 4.48 -2.48
N ALA A 82 -3.81 5.55 -2.16
CA ALA A 82 -3.41 6.90 -2.52
C ALA A 82 -2.07 7.31 -1.90
N ALA A 83 -1.88 7.01 -0.60
CA ALA A 83 -0.62 7.25 0.09
C ALA A 83 0.55 6.45 -0.52
N ALA A 84 0.33 5.15 -0.80
CA ALA A 84 1.33 4.31 -1.44
C ALA A 84 1.71 4.80 -2.83
N MET A 85 0.73 5.23 -3.65
CA MET A 85 0.99 5.82 -4.95
C MET A 85 1.77 7.12 -4.86
N LEU A 86 1.43 7.99 -3.91
CA LEU A 86 2.17 9.23 -3.68
C LEU A 86 3.62 8.95 -3.29
N PHE A 87 3.85 8.04 -2.33
CA PHE A 87 5.21 7.68 -1.92
C PHE A 87 6.00 7.06 -3.06
N ALA A 88 5.41 6.12 -3.80
CA ALA A 88 6.06 5.49 -4.94
C ALA A 88 6.42 6.52 -6.03
N TYR A 89 5.53 7.46 -6.33
CA TYR A 89 5.80 8.56 -7.25
C TYR A 89 6.99 9.41 -6.78
N LEU A 90 7.00 9.82 -5.51
CA LEU A 90 8.10 10.60 -4.94
C LEU A 90 9.41 9.81 -4.98
N THR A 91 9.40 8.52 -4.68
CA THR A 91 10.60 7.68 -4.76
C THR A 91 11.12 7.60 -6.19
N VAL A 92 10.25 7.29 -7.15
CA VAL A 92 10.67 7.03 -8.54
C VAL A 92 11.06 8.29 -9.30
N TYR A 93 10.40 9.42 -9.05
CA TYR A 93 10.60 10.65 -9.86
C TYR A 93 11.29 11.79 -9.12
N ARG A 94 11.42 11.73 -7.79
CA ARG A 94 12.00 12.84 -7.01
C ARG A 94 13.22 12.46 -6.19
N LEU A 95 13.32 11.21 -5.71
CA LEU A 95 14.47 10.75 -4.92
C LEU A 95 15.50 9.96 -5.73
N ALA A 96 15.10 9.38 -6.86
CA ALA A 96 15.97 8.60 -7.72
C ALA A 96 16.69 9.45 -8.79
N ASP A 97 16.49 10.77 -8.79
CA ASP A 97 17.23 11.78 -9.54
C ASP A 97 17.99 12.67 -8.55
#